data_AF-A0A9D0YJH1-F1
#
_entry.id   AF-A0A9D0YJH1-F1
#
_cell.length_a   1.000
_cell.length_b   1.000
_cell.length_c   1.000
_cell.angle_alpha   90.00
_cell.angle_beta   90.00
_cell.angle_gamma   90.00
#
_symmetry.space_group_name_H-M   'P 1'
#
loop_
_entity.id
_entity.type
_entity.pdbx_description
1 polymer ?
#
loop_
_entity_poly.entity_id
_entity_poly.type
_entity_poly.pdbx_seq_one_letter_code
_entity_poly.pdbx_strand_id
1 'polypeptide(L)'
;MAKSRIEKAPVHFNINNLPQMLSTIQTENYLMEYFRETDEKGRYLYWDQFRWRVPKHHNAQKAWLVTKWIRFTKRKPIELCDKDGVEFHYTVPDSLQAKLYRIAKLSGEGMTPNSSIQKKYLISSLIIEEAISSAQLEGASTTRRVAKKMLVEERKPRTEDEQMILNNYLLMHEVKALKDAPLSIEMILHFHQIATEGTTENAVVPGSFREDDEIVISNGIDGEILH
;
A
#
# COMPACT_ATOMS: atom_id res chain seq x y z
N MET A 1 -11.55 -8.06 15.98
CA MET A 1 -12.76 -7.72 15.21
C MET A 1 -12.41 -7.87 13.75
N ALA A 2 -13.04 -8.81 13.04
CA ALA A 2 -12.78 -9.02 11.60
C ALA A 2 -12.98 -7.69 10.86
N LYS A 3 -12.03 -7.31 10.00
CA LYS A 3 -12.21 -6.16 9.10
C LYS A 3 -13.53 -6.37 8.36
N SER A 4 -14.46 -5.42 8.45
CA SER A 4 -15.70 -5.50 7.68
C SER A 4 -15.34 -5.67 6.21
N ARG A 5 -15.94 -6.66 5.55
CA ARG A 5 -15.81 -6.89 4.10
C ARG A 5 -15.87 -5.54 3.38
N ILE A 6 -14.85 -5.23 2.57
CA ILE A 6 -14.87 -4.05 1.72
C ILE A 6 -15.96 -4.29 0.68
N GLU A 7 -17.15 -3.76 0.94
CA GLU A 7 -18.27 -3.92 0.03
C GLU A 7 -18.04 -3.09 -1.23
N LYS A 8 -18.18 -3.72 -2.40
CA LYS A 8 -18.06 -3.03 -3.68
C LYS A 8 -19.19 -2.03 -3.86
N ALA A 9 -18.90 -0.93 -4.53
CA ALA A 9 -19.95 0.02 -4.90
C ALA A 9 -20.98 -0.66 -5.83
N PRO A 10 -22.29 -0.49 -5.58
CA PRO A 10 -23.33 -1.06 -6.43
C PRO A 10 -23.43 -0.32 -7.77
N VAL A 11 -22.83 0.86 -7.87
CA VAL A 11 -22.89 1.73 -9.04
C VAL A 11 -21.51 2.27 -9.39
N HIS A 12 -21.23 2.34 -10.69
CA HIS A 12 -19.99 2.84 -11.26
C HIS A 12 -20.28 4.07 -12.14
N PHE A 13 -19.46 5.10 -12.01
CA PHE A 13 -19.52 6.24 -12.92
C PHE A 13 -18.99 5.82 -14.30
N ASN A 14 -19.71 6.20 -15.34
CA ASN A 14 -19.32 6.03 -16.74
C ASN A 14 -19.73 7.29 -17.50
N ILE A 15 -18.91 7.78 -18.43
CA ILE A 15 -19.24 8.95 -19.26
C ILE A 15 -20.65 8.82 -19.89
N ASN A 16 -21.07 7.61 -20.25
CA ASN A 16 -22.39 7.35 -20.83
C ASN A 16 -23.57 7.65 -19.88
N ASN A 17 -23.36 7.59 -18.55
CA ASN A 17 -24.39 7.90 -17.55
C ASN A 17 -24.37 9.38 -17.10
N LEU A 18 -23.47 10.20 -17.65
CA LEU A 18 -23.34 11.61 -17.31
C LEU A 18 -24.62 12.43 -17.56
N PRO A 19 -25.34 12.31 -18.69
CA PRO A 19 -26.53 13.13 -18.93
C PRO A 19 -27.64 12.90 -17.90
N GLN A 20 -27.89 11.64 -17.55
CA GLN A 20 -28.88 11.26 -16.53
C GLN A 20 -28.46 11.75 -15.14
N MET A 21 -27.16 11.70 -14.85
CA MET A 21 -26.65 12.19 -13.58
C MET A 21 -26.77 13.72 -13.47
N LEU A 22 -26.48 14.47 -14.53
CA LEU A 22 -26.63 15.93 -14.56
C LEU A 22 -28.08 16.37 -14.35
N SER A 23 -29.05 15.69 -14.98
CA SER A 23 -30.48 15.98 -14.74
C SER A 23 -30.90 15.65 -13.31
N THR A 24 -30.34 14.59 -12.72
CA THR A 24 -30.59 14.22 -11.31
C THR A 24 -30.03 15.30 -10.36
N ILE A 25 -28.84 15.83 -10.63
CA ILE A 25 -28.23 16.90 -9.82
C ILE A 25 -29.05 18.20 -9.89
N GLN A 26 -29.63 18.52 -11.05
CA GLN A 26 -30.49 19.70 -11.23
C GLN A 26 -31.84 19.59 -10.47
N THR A 27 -32.33 18.38 -10.26
CA THR A 27 -33.61 18.13 -9.59
C THR A 27 -33.44 17.92 -8.08
N GLU A 28 -32.30 17.40 -7.65
CA GLU A 28 -31.99 17.06 -6.25
C GLU A 28 -30.83 17.90 -5.70
N ASN A 29 -31.13 19.13 -5.26
CA ASN A 29 -30.13 20.11 -4.82
C ASN A 29 -29.17 19.61 -3.72
N TYR A 30 -29.61 18.67 -2.86
CA TYR A 30 -28.76 18.11 -1.80
C TYR A 30 -27.50 17.41 -2.37
N LEU A 31 -27.53 16.99 -3.63
CA LEU A 31 -26.39 16.35 -4.29
C LEU A 31 -25.18 17.27 -4.45
N MET A 32 -25.40 18.59 -4.41
CA MET A 32 -24.31 19.57 -4.43
C MET A 32 -23.37 19.44 -3.23
N GLU A 33 -23.86 18.92 -2.09
CA GLU A 33 -23.02 18.64 -0.92
C GLU A 33 -21.95 17.58 -1.21
N TYR A 34 -22.13 16.74 -2.22
CA TYR A 34 -21.21 15.65 -2.59
C TYR A 34 -20.28 16.00 -3.75
N PHE A 35 -20.29 17.27 -4.20
CA PHE A 35 -19.45 17.79 -5.27
C PHE A 35 -18.00 18.02 -4.82
N ARG A 36 -17.39 16.98 -4.25
CA ARG A 36 -16.04 16.97 -3.66
C ARG A 36 -15.43 15.58 -3.73
N GLU A 37 -14.10 15.50 -3.79
CA GLU A 37 -13.38 14.21 -3.86
C GLU A 37 -13.32 13.49 -2.51
N THR A 38 -13.38 14.27 -1.43
CA THR A 38 -13.24 13.84 -0.05
C THR A 38 -14.40 14.36 0.78
N ASP A 39 -14.65 13.75 1.94
CA ASP A 39 -15.65 14.29 2.86
C ASP A 39 -15.19 15.60 3.53
N GLU A 40 -16.04 16.17 4.39
CA GLU A 40 -15.74 17.39 5.15
C GLU A 40 -14.47 17.32 6.02
N LYS A 41 -14.01 16.11 6.35
CA LYS A 41 -12.80 15.86 7.13
C LYS A 41 -11.59 15.56 6.25
N GLY A 42 -11.71 15.72 4.93
CA GLY A 42 -10.65 15.42 3.97
C GLY A 42 -10.38 13.91 3.78
N ARG A 43 -11.31 13.03 4.17
CA ARG A 43 -11.13 11.58 4.03
C ARG A 43 -11.52 11.14 2.62
N TYR A 44 -10.61 10.45 1.93
CA TYR A 44 -10.90 9.81 0.64
C TYR A 44 -11.52 8.44 0.88
N LEU A 45 -12.84 8.40 1.04
CA LEU A 45 -13.57 7.19 1.42
C LEU A 45 -13.91 6.31 0.22
N TYR A 46 -13.83 5.00 0.43
CA TYR A 46 -14.44 3.99 -0.45
C TYR A 46 -15.92 3.77 -0.08
N TRP A 47 -16.67 3.07 -0.94
CA TRP A 47 -18.12 2.90 -0.82
C TRP A 47 -18.56 2.34 0.54
N ASP A 48 -17.87 1.31 1.01
CA ASP A 48 -18.09 0.61 2.27
C ASP A 48 -18.21 1.56 3.47
N GLN A 49 -17.40 2.62 3.49
CA GLN A 49 -17.41 3.65 4.53
C GLN A 49 -18.27 4.85 4.18
N PHE A 50 -18.32 5.20 2.89
CA PHE A 50 -19.07 6.35 2.39
C PHE A 50 -20.56 6.21 2.68
N ARG A 51 -21.17 5.05 2.36
CA ARG A 51 -22.63 4.87 2.47
C ARG A 51 -23.20 5.14 3.85
N TRP A 52 -22.45 4.80 4.91
CA TRP A 52 -22.89 4.96 6.30
C TRP A 52 -22.78 6.40 6.80
N ARG A 53 -22.05 7.25 6.07
CA ARG A 53 -21.85 8.67 6.40
C ARG A 53 -22.80 9.58 5.63
N VAL A 54 -23.50 9.04 4.63
CA VAL A 54 -24.59 9.75 3.94
C VAL A 54 -25.78 9.82 4.90
N PRO A 55 -26.39 11.02 5.12
CA PRO A 55 -27.61 11.14 5.91
C PRO A 55 -28.73 10.23 5.38
N LYS A 56 -29.52 9.64 6.28
CA LYS A 56 -30.55 8.65 5.91
C LYS A 56 -31.61 9.16 4.92
N HIS A 57 -31.80 10.48 4.83
CA HIS A 57 -32.73 11.12 3.91
C HIS A 57 -32.14 11.39 2.51
N HIS A 58 -30.82 11.19 2.34
CA HIS A 58 -30.14 11.29 1.05
C HIS A 58 -29.97 9.90 0.42
N ASN A 59 -29.98 9.84 -0.90
CA ASN A 59 -29.69 8.61 -1.61
C ASN A 59 -28.17 8.40 -1.75
N ALA A 60 -27.62 7.42 -1.02
CA ALA A 60 -26.20 7.13 -1.01
C ALA A 60 -25.62 6.75 -2.38
N GLN A 61 -26.38 6.06 -3.24
CA GLN A 61 -25.92 5.68 -4.57
C GLN A 61 -25.78 6.91 -5.48
N LYS A 62 -26.76 7.83 -5.43
CA LYS A 62 -26.70 9.09 -6.18
C LYS A 62 -25.55 9.97 -5.68
N ALA A 63 -25.42 10.12 -4.37
CA ALA A 63 -24.31 10.83 -3.75
C ALA A 63 -22.94 10.25 -4.18
N TRP A 64 -22.82 8.93 -4.22
CA TRP A 64 -21.61 8.24 -4.64
C TRP A 64 -21.27 8.47 -6.12
N LEU A 65 -22.27 8.47 -7.02
CA LEU A 65 -22.07 8.80 -8.43
C LEU A 65 -21.50 10.21 -8.60
N VAL A 66 -22.05 11.19 -7.89
CA VAL A 66 -21.55 12.58 -7.91
C VAL A 66 -20.10 12.63 -7.42
N THR A 67 -19.79 12.01 -6.27
CA THR A 67 -18.41 11.96 -5.76
C THR A 67 -17.45 11.26 -6.75
N LYS A 68 -17.88 10.16 -7.38
CA LYS A 68 -17.07 9.46 -8.39
C LYS A 68 -16.85 10.27 -9.65
N TRP A 69 -17.83 11.06 -10.07
CA TRP A 69 -17.67 11.99 -11.18
C TRP A 69 -16.63 13.07 -10.87
N ILE A 70 -16.68 13.70 -9.69
CA ILE A 70 -15.66 14.70 -9.31
C ILE A 70 -14.26 14.07 -9.25
N ARG A 71 -14.14 12.85 -8.71
CA ARG A 71 -12.87 12.12 -8.73
C ARG A 71 -12.40 11.81 -10.15
N PHE A 72 -13.33 11.52 -11.06
CA PHE A 72 -13.03 11.29 -12.47
C PHE A 72 -12.53 12.55 -13.16
N THR A 73 -13.14 13.72 -12.93
CA THR A 73 -12.72 14.98 -13.56
C THR A 73 -11.38 15.48 -13.04
N LYS A 74 -11.00 15.11 -11.80
CA LYS A 74 -9.72 15.51 -11.18
C LYS A 74 -8.63 14.43 -11.23
N ARG A 75 -8.86 13.35 -11.98
CA ARG A 75 -7.86 12.29 -12.14
C ARG A 75 -6.68 12.77 -12.97
N LYS A 76 -5.50 12.27 -12.64
CA LYS A 76 -4.27 12.41 -13.39
C LYS A 76 -3.98 11.06 -14.05
N PRO A 77 -3.85 11.00 -15.39
CA PRO A 77 -3.46 9.78 -16.06
C PRO A 77 -2.02 9.43 -15.69
N ILE A 78 -1.68 8.15 -15.80
CA ILE A 78 -0.29 7.68 -15.81
C ILE A 78 -0.08 6.88 -17.09
N GLU A 79 1.16 6.81 -17.57
CA GLU A 79 1.55 6.09 -18.78
C GLU A 79 1.60 4.57 -18.56
N LEU A 80 0.62 4.02 -17.85
CA LEU A 80 0.44 2.60 -17.61
C LEU A 80 -0.98 2.22 -18.00
N CYS A 81 -1.13 1.10 -18.69
CA CYS A 81 -2.40 0.50 -19.03
C CYS A 81 -2.47 -0.93 -18.47
N ASP A 82 -3.68 -1.40 -18.18
CA ASP A 82 -3.88 -2.82 -17.93
C ASP A 82 -3.85 -3.65 -19.23
N LYS A 83 -4.03 -4.96 -19.10
CA LYS A 83 -4.05 -5.93 -20.22
C LYS A 83 -5.13 -5.66 -21.28
N ASP A 84 -6.19 -4.94 -20.90
CA ASP A 84 -7.32 -4.61 -21.76
C ASP A 84 -7.19 -3.17 -22.32
N GLY A 85 -6.05 -2.50 -22.07
CA GLY A 85 -5.76 -1.15 -22.55
C GLY A 85 -6.39 -0.04 -21.72
N VAL A 86 -6.91 -0.33 -20.53
CA VAL A 86 -7.50 0.68 -19.64
C VAL A 86 -6.38 1.45 -18.93
N GLU A 87 -6.35 2.76 -19.15
CA GLU A 87 -5.37 3.65 -18.52
C GLU A 87 -5.55 3.69 -16.99
N PHE A 88 -4.44 3.50 -16.30
CA PHE A 88 -4.36 3.77 -14.88
C PHE A 88 -4.43 5.28 -14.62
N HIS A 89 -5.02 5.63 -13.48
CA HIS A 89 -5.16 7.01 -13.06
C HIS A 89 -5.17 7.11 -11.54
N TYR A 90 -4.80 8.28 -11.04
CA TYR A 90 -4.84 8.60 -9.62
C TYR A 90 -5.41 10.00 -9.40
N THR A 91 -5.76 10.32 -8.16
CA THR A 91 -6.25 11.65 -7.79
C THR A 91 -5.41 12.16 -6.63
N VAL A 92 -5.15 13.47 -6.60
CA VAL A 92 -4.43 14.12 -5.49
C VAL A 92 -5.34 15.16 -4.85
N PRO A 93 -6.23 14.75 -3.92
CA PRO A 93 -7.02 15.71 -3.15
C PRO A 93 -6.13 16.58 -2.27
N ASP A 94 -6.62 17.77 -1.91
CA ASP A 94 -5.90 18.70 -1.02
C ASP A 94 -5.48 18.06 0.31
N SER A 95 -6.31 17.15 0.84
CA SER A 95 -6.00 16.42 2.07
C SER A 95 -4.82 15.44 1.92
N LEU A 96 -4.62 14.86 0.73
CA LEU A 96 -3.43 14.06 0.43
C LEU A 96 -2.22 14.97 0.26
N GLN A 97 -2.37 16.11 -0.43
CA GLN A 97 -1.30 17.07 -0.61
C GLN A 97 -0.78 17.63 0.72
N ALA A 98 -1.67 17.92 1.67
CA ALA A 98 -1.30 18.33 3.02
C ALA A 98 -0.48 17.25 3.77
N LYS A 99 -0.85 15.98 3.60
CA LYS A 99 -0.07 14.85 4.17
C LYS A 99 1.29 14.73 3.51
N LEU A 100 1.37 14.84 2.19
CA LEU A 100 2.63 14.80 1.44
C LEU A 100 3.55 15.95 1.86
N TYR A 101 3.02 17.16 2.03
CA TYR A 101 3.78 18.31 2.54
C TYR A 101 4.35 18.03 3.93
N ARG A 102 3.55 17.44 4.84
CA ARG A 102 4.01 17.07 6.17
C ARG A 102 5.14 16.03 6.12
N ILE A 103 5.03 15.03 5.25
CA ILE A 103 6.08 14.02 5.04
C ILE A 103 7.35 14.69 4.52
N ALA A 104 7.24 15.54 3.48
CA ALA A 104 8.39 16.25 2.91
C ALA A 104 9.09 17.14 3.95
N LYS A 105 8.32 17.83 4.79
CA LYS A 105 8.85 18.66 5.88
C LYS A 105 9.63 17.82 6.89
N LEU A 106 9.06 16.70 7.36
CA LEU A 106 9.73 15.79 8.30
C LEU A 106 11.02 15.19 7.71
N SER A 107 11.00 14.84 6.43
CA SER A 107 12.20 14.34 5.74
C SER A 107 13.28 15.41 5.58
N GLY A 108 12.89 16.68 5.37
CA GLY A 108 13.80 17.81 5.22
C GLY A 108 14.41 18.32 6.54
N GLU A 109 13.71 18.17 7.66
CA GLU A 109 14.19 18.58 8.99
C GLU A 109 15.32 17.70 9.56
N GLY A 110 15.65 16.59 8.88
CA GLY A 110 16.86 15.83 9.12
C GLY A 110 16.94 15.16 10.50
N MET A 111 16.52 13.90 10.61
CA MET A 111 16.72 13.10 11.82
C MET A 111 18.18 12.61 12.00
N THR A 112 19.13 13.12 11.21
CA THR A 112 20.50 12.59 11.16
C THR A 112 21.46 13.38 12.05
N PRO A 113 22.20 12.72 12.96
CA PRO A 113 23.22 13.36 13.78
C PRO A 113 24.28 14.07 12.93
N ASN A 114 24.80 15.20 13.43
CA ASN A 114 25.84 15.98 12.75
C ASN A 114 27.18 15.23 12.62
N SER A 115 27.45 14.25 13.50
CA SER A 115 28.70 13.47 13.43
C SER A 115 28.57 12.25 12.52
N SER A 116 29.60 12.02 11.70
CA SER A 116 29.65 10.90 10.73
C SER A 116 29.59 9.52 11.41
N ILE A 117 30.18 9.39 12.60
CA ILE A 117 30.21 8.15 13.37
C ILE A 117 28.82 7.84 13.94
N GLN A 118 28.18 8.79 14.63
CA GLN A 118 26.82 8.56 15.17
C GLN A 118 25.82 8.30 14.05
N LYS A 119 25.97 8.97 12.90
CA LYS A 119 25.15 8.72 11.71
C LYS A 119 25.31 7.28 11.20
N LYS A 120 26.54 6.76 11.13
CA LYS A 120 26.78 5.35 10.74
C LYS A 120 26.10 4.38 11.70
N TYR A 121 26.28 4.57 13.02
CA TYR A 121 25.64 3.71 14.03
C TYR A 121 24.11 3.77 13.98
N LEU A 122 23.54 4.97 13.83
CA LEU A 122 22.10 5.14 13.70
C LEU A 122 21.56 4.40 12.48
N ILE A 123 22.19 4.57 11.32
CA ILE A 123 21.78 3.88 10.08
C ILE A 123 21.86 2.36 10.27
N SER A 124 22.95 1.84 10.82
CA SER A 124 23.08 0.40 11.07
C SER A 124 22.00 -0.11 12.04
N SER A 125 21.68 0.65 13.08
CA SER A 125 20.59 0.29 13.99
C SER A 125 19.23 0.31 13.28
N LEU A 126 18.95 1.32 12.46
CA LEU A 126 17.68 1.41 11.73
C LEU A 126 17.51 0.27 10.73
N ILE A 127 18.57 -0.13 10.03
CA ILE A 127 18.56 -1.29 9.13
C ILE A 127 18.18 -2.57 9.88
N ILE A 128 18.76 -2.78 11.08
CA ILE A 128 18.42 -3.93 11.93
C ILE A 128 16.94 -3.89 12.34
N GLU A 129 16.46 -2.74 12.83
CA GLU A 129 15.07 -2.62 13.29
C GLU A 129 14.06 -2.78 12.15
N GLU A 130 14.36 -2.26 10.96
CA GLU A 130 13.51 -2.40 9.78
C GLU A 130 13.42 -3.84 9.32
N ALA A 131 14.56 -4.53 9.21
CA ALA A 131 14.60 -5.94 8.81
C ALA A 131 13.76 -6.84 9.73
N ILE A 132 13.87 -6.62 11.04
CA ILE A 132 13.07 -7.36 12.04
C ILE A 132 11.59 -7.02 11.89
N SER A 133 11.25 -5.73 11.77
CA SER A 133 9.86 -5.28 11.72
C SER A 133 9.16 -5.74 10.44
N SER A 134 9.84 -5.69 9.29
CA SER A 134 9.30 -6.18 8.01
C SER A 134 9.03 -7.68 8.07
N ALA A 135 9.99 -8.48 8.52
CA ALA A 135 9.81 -9.93 8.63
C ALA A 135 8.68 -10.30 9.60
N GLN A 136 8.53 -9.57 10.71
CA GLN A 136 7.42 -9.78 11.65
C GLN A 136 6.05 -9.39 11.06
N LEU A 137 6.01 -8.37 10.20
CA LEU A 137 4.79 -8.00 9.46
C LEU A 137 4.43 -9.05 8.41
N GLU A 138 5.43 -9.71 7.84
CA GLU A 138 5.29 -10.81 6.87
C GLU A 138 4.92 -12.15 7.53
N GLY A 139 5.11 -12.29 8.84
CA GLY A 139 4.64 -13.44 9.63
C GLY A 139 5.69 -14.12 10.51
N ALA A 140 6.95 -13.70 10.44
CA ALA A 140 8.05 -14.34 11.17
C ALA A 140 7.81 -14.32 12.69
N SER A 141 7.72 -15.50 13.30
CA SER A 141 7.43 -15.67 14.74
C SER A 141 8.69 -15.62 15.62
N THR A 142 9.61 -14.70 15.32
CA THR A 142 10.83 -14.49 16.14
C THR A 142 10.73 -13.20 16.96
N THR A 143 11.03 -13.30 18.26
CA THR A 143 11.03 -12.10 19.13
C THR A 143 12.12 -11.11 18.72
N ARG A 144 11.83 -9.81 18.81
CA ARG A 144 12.81 -8.74 18.50
C ARG A 144 14.14 -8.92 19.22
N ARG A 145 14.13 -9.37 20.49
CA ARG A 145 15.36 -9.60 21.29
C ARG A 145 16.23 -10.69 20.68
N VAL A 146 15.63 -11.80 20.25
CA VAL A 146 16.35 -12.93 19.63
C VAL A 146 16.87 -12.53 18.25
N ALA A 147 16.02 -11.92 17.44
CA ALA A 147 16.35 -11.43 16.11
C ALA A 147 17.53 -10.44 16.12
N LYS A 148 17.46 -9.43 17.00
CA LYS A 148 18.54 -8.44 17.15
C LYS A 148 19.84 -9.07 17.61
N LYS A 149 19.78 -10.01 18.56
CA LYS A 149 20.97 -10.73 19.04
C LYS A 149 21.61 -11.53 17.91
N MET A 150 20.80 -12.25 17.12
CA MET A 150 21.28 -13.02 15.97
C MET A 150 22.02 -12.13 14.96
N LEU A 151 21.44 -10.99 14.59
CA LEU A 151 22.05 -10.06 13.62
C LEU A 151 23.32 -9.40 14.15
N VAL A 152 23.35 -9.01 15.42
CA VAL A 152 24.54 -8.37 16.03
C VAL A 152 25.69 -9.35 16.23
N GLU A 153 25.39 -10.60 16.58
CA GLU A 153 26.40 -11.66 16.77
C GLU A 153 26.77 -12.38 15.47
N GLU A 154 26.19 -12.00 14.33
CA GLU A 154 26.36 -12.66 13.03
C GLU A 154 26.14 -14.18 13.11
N ARG A 155 25.22 -14.59 13.97
CA ARG A 155 24.90 -15.99 14.21
C ARG A 155 24.05 -16.51 13.05
N LYS A 156 24.37 -17.70 12.51
CA LYS A 156 23.53 -18.37 11.51
C LYS A 156 22.09 -18.58 12.03
N PRO A 157 21.05 -18.40 11.18
CA PRO A 157 19.67 -18.67 11.56
C PRO A 157 19.47 -20.16 11.89
N ARG A 158 18.55 -20.45 12.79
CA ARG A 158 18.14 -21.81 13.22
C ARG A 158 16.77 -22.20 12.69
N THR A 159 15.96 -21.23 12.34
CA THR A 159 14.58 -21.41 11.87
C THR A 159 14.37 -20.62 10.59
N GLU A 160 13.31 -20.96 9.86
CA GLU A 160 12.89 -20.24 8.66
C GLU A 160 12.52 -18.78 8.99
N ASP A 161 11.83 -18.52 10.10
CA ASP A 161 11.58 -17.15 10.60
C ASP A 161 12.87 -16.34 10.81
N GLU A 162 13.90 -16.98 11.39
CA GLU A 162 15.21 -16.35 11.58
C GLU A 162 15.91 -16.12 10.23
N GLN A 163 15.73 -17.03 9.26
CA GLN A 163 16.21 -16.88 7.89
C GLN A 163 15.54 -15.70 7.20
N MET A 164 14.22 -15.54 7.29
CA MET A 164 13.48 -14.38 6.76
C MET A 164 14.02 -13.06 7.31
N ILE A 165 14.28 -13.00 8.62
CA ILE A 165 14.88 -11.80 9.25
C ILE A 165 16.27 -11.51 8.70
N LEU A 166 17.10 -12.55 8.54
CA LEU A 166 18.44 -12.39 7.95
C LEU A 166 18.35 -11.93 6.49
N ASN A 167 17.44 -12.50 5.71
CA ASN A 167 17.20 -12.12 4.32
C ASN A 167 16.80 -10.65 4.20
N ASN A 168 15.84 -10.20 4.99
CA ASN A 168 15.42 -8.79 5.03
C ASN A 168 16.59 -7.87 5.46
N TYR A 169 17.45 -8.32 6.37
CA TYR A 169 18.65 -7.57 6.76
C TYR A 169 19.65 -7.43 5.61
N LEU A 170 19.93 -8.52 4.90
CA LEU A 170 20.81 -8.51 3.73
C LEU A 170 20.23 -7.67 2.59
N LEU A 171 18.92 -7.79 2.34
CA LEU A 171 18.20 -7.00 1.36
C LEU A 171 18.34 -5.49 1.64
N MET A 172 18.20 -5.06 2.89
CA MET A 172 18.34 -3.64 3.24
C MET A 172 19.75 -3.09 2.98
N HIS A 173 20.79 -3.91 3.09
CA HIS A 173 22.15 -3.52 2.69
C HIS A 173 22.28 -3.40 1.18
N GLU A 174 21.71 -4.34 0.43
CA GLU A 174 21.73 -4.32 -1.03
C GLU A 174 20.96 -3.12 -1.60
N VAL A 175 19.76 -2.86 -1.09
CA VAL A 175 18.95 -1.69 -1.44
C VAL A 175 19.73 -0.40 -1.19
N LYS A 176 20.46 -0.32 -0.07
CA LYS A 176 21.29 0.85 0.24
C LYS A 176 22.45 1.01 -0.75
N ALA A 177 23.05 -0.08 -1.23
CA ALA A 177 24.11 -0.05 -2.22
C ALA A 177 23.61 0.37 -3.61
N LEU A 178 22.39 -0.06 -3.97
CA LEU A 178 21.78 0.18 -5.29
C LEU A 178 20.81 1.37 -5.33
N LYS A 179 20.64 2.12 -4.23
CA LYS A 179 19.63 3.20 -4.10
C LYS A 179 19.64 4.28 -5.18
N ASP A 180 20.80 4.52 -5.82
CA ASP A 180 20.97 5.55 -6.85
C ASP A 180 20.91 4.96 -8.28
N ALA A 181 20.79 3.64 -8.41
CA ALA A 181 20.67 2.95 -9.69
C ALA A 181 19.20 2.96 -10.18
N PRO A 182 18.96 2.96 -11.51
CA PRO A 182 17.61 2.88 -12.04
C PRO A 182 16.96 1.54 -11.69
N LEU A 183 15.69 1.58 -11.30
CA LEU A 183 14.91 0.38 -11.03
C LEU A 183 14.69 -0.40 -12.34
N SER A 184 14.97 -1.70 -12.32
CA SER A 184 14.75 -2.61 -13.45
C SER A 184 14.12 -3.92 -12.98
N ILE A 185 13.62 -4.73 -13.91
CA ILE A 185 13.06 -6.06 -13.60
C ILE A 185 14.15 -6.95 -12.99
N GLU A 186 15.37 -6.91 -13.53
CA GLU A 186 16.50 -7.67 -13.04
C GLU A 186 16.85 -7.28 -11.59
N MET A 187 16.78 -5.99 -11.26
CA MET A 187 16.97 -5.50 -9.89
C MET A 187 15.86 -6.00 -8.96
N ILE A 188 14.60 -6.01 -9.41
CA ILE A 188 13.48 -6.53 -8.63
C ILE A 188 13.66 -8.03 -8.37
N LEU A 189 14.04 -8.82 -9.39
CA LEU A 189 14.29 -10.25 -9.25
C LEU A 189 15.50 -10.52 -8.34
N HIS A 190 16.56 -9.71 -8.42
CA HIS A 190 17.70 -9.79 -7.51
C HIS A 190 17.30 -9.54 -6.05
N PHE A 191 16.51 -8.49 -5.79
CA PHE A 191 15.97 -8.23 -4.46
C PHE A 191 15.07 -9.36 -3.97
N HIS A 192 14.22 -9.90 -4.84
CA HIS A 192 13.38 -11.05 -4.53
C HIS A 192 14.23 -12.26 -4.15
N GLN A 193 15.30 -12.56 -4.91
CA GLN A 193 16.22 -13.65 -4.60
C GLN A 193 16.81 -13.51 -3.20
N ILE A 194 17.30 -12.33 -2.82
CA ILE A 194 17.85 -12.09 -1.48
C ILE A 194 16.78 -12.28 -0.40
N ALA A 195 15.57 -11.75 -0.64
CA ALA A 195 14.47 -11.81 0.32
C ALA A 195 14.01 -13.25 0.61
N THR A 196 14.05 -14.13 -0.38
CA THR A 196 13.48 -15.48 -0.30
C THR A 196 14.52 -16.59 -0.29
N GLU A 197 15.80 -16.24 -0.17
CA GLU A 197 16.89 -17.24 -0.15
C GLU A 197 16.71 -18.19 1.04
N GLY A 198 16.64 -19.50 0.78
CA GLY A 198 16.49 -20.51 1.82
C GLY A 198 15.13 -20.52 2.53
N THR A 199 14.12 -19.79 2.03
CA THR A 199 12.73 -19.91 2.48
C THR A 199 11.96 -20.84 1.56
N THR A 200 11.08 -21.65 2.13
CA THR A 200 10.24 -22.65 1.46
C THR A 200 8.75 -22.31 1.51
N GLU A 201 8.36 -21.29 2.27
CA GLU A 201 6.98 -20.81 2.31
C GLU A 201 6.42 -20.52 0.91
N ASN A 202 5.18 -20.97 0.68
CA ASN A 202 4.44 -20.78 -0.58
C ASN A 202 5.15 -21.32 -1.83
N ALA A 203 6.04 -22.30 -1.70
CA ALA A 203 6.81 -22.86 -2.81
C ALA A 203 7.56 -21.78 -3.63
N VAL A 204 8.02 -20.72 -2.95
CA VAL A 204 8.68 -19.60 -3.59
C VAL A 204 9.99 -20.03 -4.28
N VAL A 205 10.18 -19.54 -5.50
CA VAL A 205 11.43 -19.73 -6.25
C VAL A 205 12.21 -18.42 -6.21
N PRO A 206 13.38 -18.37 -5.53
CA PRO A 206 14.18 -17.16 -5.43
C PRO A 206 14.48 -16.54 -6.79
N GLY A 207 14.26 -15.23 -6.90
CA GLY A 207 14.55 -14.45 -8.10
C GLY A 207 13.70 -14.78 -9.32
N SER A 208 12.56 -15.45 -9.16
CA SER A 208 11.64 -15.77 -10.26
C SER A 208 10.25 -15.18 -10.03
N PHE A 209 9.56 -14.84 -11.11
CA PHE A 209 8.12 -14.55 -11.05
C PHE A 209 7.33 -15.84 -10.80
N ARG A 210 6.16 -15.70 -10.17
CA ARG A 210 5.22 -16.81 -10.04
C ARG A 210 4.70 -17.24 -11.42
N GLU A 211 4.54 -18.54 -11.63
CA GLU A 211 4.05 -19.13 -12.89
C GLU A 211 2.57 -19.52 -12.87
N ASP A 212 1.98 -19.71 -11.70
CA ASP A 212 0.58 -20.12 -11.51
C ASP A 212 -0.19 -19.13 -10.61
N ASP A 213 -1.48 -19.38 -10.38
CA ASP A 213 -2.32 -18.63 -9.45
C ASP A 213 -2.77 -19.45 -8.23
N GLU A 214 -2.01 -20.49 -7.84
CA GLU A 214 -2.44 -21.43 -6.78
C GLU A 214 -2.35 -20.83 -5.37
N ILE A 215 -1.45 -19.88 -5.16
CA ILE A 215 -1.38 -19.13 -3.89
C ILE A 215 -2.51 -18.12 -3.87
N VAL A 216 -3.42 -18.31 -2.92
CA VAL A 216 -4.61 -17.50 -2.71
C VAL A 216 -4.63 -16.92 -1.31
N ILE A 217 -5.04 -15.66 -1.20
CA ILE A 217 -5.36 -15.06 0.10
C ILE A 217 -6.77 -15.51 0.45
N SER A 218 -6.88 -16.52 1.30
CA SER A 218 -8.17 -16.97 1.82
C SER A 218 -8.49 -16.32 3.16
N ASN A 219 -9.78 -16.16 3.44
CA ASN A 219 -10.23 -15.77 4.76
C ASN A 219 -10.03 -16.95 5.73
N GLY A 220 -9.25 -16.74 6.79
CA GLY A 220 -8.93 -17.79 7.77
C GLY A 220 -10.12 -18.30 8.60
N ILE A 221 -11.34 -17.77 8.42
CA ILE A 221 -12.56 -18.22 9.12
C ILE A 221 -13.41 -19.14 8.24
N ASP A 222 -13.63 -18.79 6.97
CA ASP A 222 -14.56 -19.48 6.07
C ASP A 222 -13.90 -20.07 4.81
N GLY A 223 -12.60 -19.84 4.61
CA GLY A 223 -11.84 -20.33 3.47
C GLY A 223 -12.19 -19.65 2.14
N GLU A 224 -12.99 -18.57 2.14
CA GLU A 224 -13.31 -17.84 0.92
C GLU A 224 -12.04 -17.21 0.34
N ILE A 225 -11.75 -17.48 -0.94
CA ILE A 225 -10.64 -16.87 -1.68
C ILE A 225 -10.96 -15.40 -1.92
N LEU A 226 -10.13 -14.51 -1.36
CA LEU A 226 -10.24 -13.06 -1.49
C LEU A 226 -9.45 -12.52 -2.68
N HIS A 227 -8.26 -13.10 -2.91
CA HIS A 227 -7.31 -12.76 -3.96
C HIS A 227 -6.54 -13.98 -4.41
#